data_AF-A0A644W4I6-F1
#
_entry.id   AF-A0A644W4I6-F1
#
_cell.length_a   1.000
_cell.length_b   1.000
_cell.length_c   1.000
_cell.angle_alpha   90.00
_cell.angle_beta   90.00
_cell.angle_gamma   90.00
#
_symmetry.space_group_name_H-M   'P 1'
#
loop_
_entity.id
_entity.type
_entity.pdbx_description
1 polymer ?
#
loop_
_entity_poly.entity_id
_entity_poly.type
_entity_poly.pdbx_seq_one_letter_code
_entity_poly.pdbx_strand_id
1 'polypeptide(L)'
;MCISCEFNPLHERRLEVSIAKEHPWKEGSHRPLWHTLVYFDASGSLKRVHLEGGTTRASVTVKREGLTVLCAYPLSNLHPYGGFFYPGCELPVVLTQEQGRLAGLLLDVYAYNAQAIENLNGELLTELAPDTGLLDTSNLLVDLLNGTVDQESLTPKPTLSITLADLPAGNWVSERTGRQSFYFHYGDTISLEAEGGVERWWNQEHQLCLTLFADLIQGTFSTSLSKAPLW
;
A
#
# COMPACT_ATOMS: atom_id res chain seq x y z
N MET A 1 -31.60 -4.82 32.56
CA MET A 1 -30.75 -3.66 32.23
C MET A 1 -29.47 -4.27 31.66
N CYS A 2 -29.40 -4.41 30.33
CA CYS A 2 -28.31 -5.10 29.65
C CYS A 2 -27.13 -4.13 29.54
N ILE A 3 -26.11 -4.34 30.37
CA ILE A 3 -24.83 -3.64 30.26
C ILE A 3 -24.11 -4.30 29.08
N SER A 4 -24.09 -3.63 27.93
CA SER A 4 -23.27 -4.12 26.82
C SER A 4 -21.80 -3.92 27.17
N CYS A 5 -20.98 -4.94 26.95
CA CYS A 5 -19.52 -4.86 27.03
C CYS A 5 -18.97 -4.13 25.80
N GLU A 6 -19.42 -2.91 25.53
CA GLU A 6 -19.14 -2.19 24.28
C GLU A 6 -18.38 -0.90 24.58
N PHE A 7 -17.14 -0.82 24.09
CA PHE A 7 -16.24 0.34 24.12
C PHE A 7 -15.67 0.73 25.49
N ASN A 8 -14.38 0.45 25.70
CA ASN A 8 -13.64 0.97 26.85
C ASN A 8 -12.82 2.23 26.48
N PRO A 9 -13.29 3.44 26.81
CA PRO A 9 -12.63 4.70 26.43
C PRO A 9 -11.23 4.90 27.02
N LEU A 10 -10.85 4.10 28.04
CA LEU A 10 -9.52 4.15 28.63
C LEU A 10 -8.48 3.42 27.76
N HIS A 11 -8.89 2.40 27.00
CA HIS A 11 -7.98 1.60 26.16
C HIS A 11 -8.24 1.75 24.67
N GLU A 12 -9.42 2.25 24.29
CA GLU A 12 -9.87 2.38 22.92
C GLU A 12 -9.98 3.83 22.49
N ARG A 13 -9.66 4.08 21.22
CA ARG A 13 -9.89 5.38 20.58
C ARG A 13 -10.57 5.18 19.24
N ARG A 14 -11.63 5.94 19.01
CA ARG A 14 -12.28 6.05 17.71
C ARG A 14 -11.52 7.03 16.84
N LEU A 15 -11.17 6.62 15.63
CA LEU A 15 -10.42 7.40 14.65
C LEU A 15 -11.25 7.58 13.39
N GLU A 16 -11.18 8.80 12.85
CA GLU A 16 -11.60 9.07 11.48
C GLU A 16 -10.40 8.88 10.56
N VAL A 17 -10.60 8.10 9.50
CA VAL A 17 -9.59 7.73 8.52
C VAL A 17 -10.08 8.19 7.15
N SER A 18 -9.18 8.75 6.33
CA SER A 18 -9.53 9.24 5.00
C SER A 18 -8.46 8.89 3.96
N ILE A 19 -8.86 8.51 2.76
CA ILE A 19 -7.98 8.27 1.61
C ILE A 19 -7.73 9.59 0.88
N ALA A 20 -6.47 9.99 0.70
CA ALA A 20 -6.09 11.35 0.30
C ALA A 20 -6.42 11.70 -1.16
N LYS A 21 -6.06 10.80 -2.09
CA LYS A 21 -6.17 10.99 -3.54
C LYS A 21 -6.98 9.87 -4.15
N GLU A 22 -7.66 10.16 -5.25
CA GLU A 22 -8.34 9.13 -6.03
C GLU A 22 -7.31 8.19 -6.67
N HIS A 23 -7.73 6.95 -6.92
CA HIS A 23 -6.88 5.97 -7.60
C HIS A 23 -6.75 6.34 -9.09
N PRO A 24 -5.57 6.23 -9.73
CA PRO A 24 -5.41 6.58 -11.15
C PRO A 24 -6.40 5.85 -12.07
N TRP A 25 -6.72 4.59 -11.76
CA TRP A 25 -7.73 3.84 -12.53
C TRP A 25 -9.16 4.37 -12.35
N LYS A 26 -9.48 5.05 -11.24
CA LYS A 26 -10.75 5.77 -11.09
C LYS A 26 -10.81 6.94 -12.07
N GLU A 27 -9.70 7.68 -12.19
CA GLU A 27 -9.60 8.83 -13.11
C GLU A 27 -9.80 8.39 -14.57
N GLY A 28 -9.17 7.28 -14.98
CA GLY A 28 -9.33 6.74 -16.33
C GLY A 28 -10.69 6.09 -16.61
N SER A 29 -11.22 5.32 -15.66
CA SER A 29 -12.49 4.59 -15.86
C SER A 29 -13.75 5.43 -15.61
N HIS A 30 -13.62 6.52 -14.85
CA HIS A 30 -14.73 7.24 -14.21
C HIS A 30 -15.65 6.35 -13.35
N ARG A 31 -15.19 5.16 -12.97
CA ARG A 31 -15.92 4.22 -12.11
C ARG A 31 -15.34 4.24 -10.70
N PRO A 32 -16.18 4.27 -9.67
CA PRO A 32 -15.69 4.26 -8.30
C PRO A 32 -15.05 2.91 -7.95
N LEU A 33 -13.81 2.93 -7.44
CA LEU A 33 -13.16 1.75 -6.88
C LEU A 33 -13.59 1.58 -5.42
N TRP A 34 -13.90 0.34 -5.04
CA TRP A 34 -14.06 -0.07 -3.65
C TRP A 34 -12.69 -0.34 -3.03
N HIS A 35 -12.60 -0.22 -1.71
CA HIS A 35 -11.36 -0.42 -0.94
C HIS A 35 -11.58 -1.41 0.20
N THR A 36 -10.53 -2.09 0.63
CA THR A 36 -10.51 -2.85 1.88
C THR A 36 -9.56 -2.19 2.85
N LEU A 37 -10.10 -1.58 3.91
CA LEU A 37 -9.30 -1.03 5.01
C LEU A 37 -8.91 -2.16 5.97
N VAL A 38 -7.63 -2.25 6.28
CA VAL A 38 -6.99 -3.29 7.08
C VAL A 38 -6.19 -2.63 8.20
N TYR A 39 -6.42 -3.09 9.43
CA TYR A 39 -5.76 -2.58 10.64
C TYR A 39 -5.92 -3.58 11.78
N PHE A 40 -5.13 -3.45 12.85
CA PHE A 40 -5.35 -4.17 14.10
C PHE A 40 -6.22 -3.33 15.04
N ASP A 41 -7.30 -3.91 15.56
CA ASP A 41 -8.17 -3.23 16.51
C ASP A 41 -7.57 -3.18 17.92
N ALA A 42 -8.30 -2.56 18.86
CA ALA A 42 -7.85 -2.46 20.25
C ALA A 42 -7.65 -3.82 20.97
N SER A 43 -8.24 -4.90 20.46
CA SER A 43 -8.04 -6.25 20.98
C SER A 43 -6.78 -6.94 20.43
N GLY A 44 -6.09 -6.31 19.48
CA GLY A 44 -4.99 -6.91 18.73
C GLY A 44 -5.46 -7.85 17.63
N SER A 45 -6.74 -7.80 17.23
CA SER A 45 -7.29 -8.62 16.15
C SER A 45 -7.21 -7.87 14.82
N LEU A 46 -6.76 -8.57 13.77
CA LEU A 46 -6.76 -8.02 12.41
C LEU A 46 -8.20 -7.81 11.91
N LYS A 47 -8.57 -6.58 11.60
CA LYS A 47 -9.86 -6.20 11.02
C LYS A 47 -9.71 -5.88 9.55
N ARG A 48 -10.76 -6.23 8.80
CA ARG A 48 -10.94 -5.86 7.40
C ARG A 48 -12.31 -5.19 7.26
N VAL A 49 -12.32 -3.95 6.83
CA VAL A 49 -13.53 -3.15 6.61
C VAL A 49 -13.64 -2.90 5.11
N HIS A 50 -14.72 -3.39 4.51
CA HIS A 50 -15.02 -3.14 3.11
C HIS A 50 -15.63 -1.75 2.97
N LEU A 51 -15.02 -0.90 2.14
CA LEU A 51 -15.50 0.42 1.79
C LEU A 51 -16.08 0.34 0.38
N GLU A 52 -17.36 0.68 0.26
CA GLU A 52 -18.06 0.68 -1.02
C GLU A 52 -17.39 1.64 -2.03
N GLY A 53 -17.71 1.44 -3.30
CA GLY A 53 -17.18 2.27 -4.38
C GLY A 53 -17.40 3.76 -4.12
N GLY A 54 -16.31 4.52 -4.05
CA GLY A 54 -16.35 5.98 -3.87
C GLY A 54 -16.37 6.43 -2.41
N THR A 55 -16.50 5.51 -1.45
CA THR A 55 -16.29 5.80 -0.03
C THR A 55 -14.80 5.97 0.25
N THR A 56 -14.41 7.18 0.65
CA THR A 56 -13.01 7.53 0.97
C THR A 56 -12.78 7.77 2.46
N ARG A 57 -13.81 7.66 3.30
CA ARG A 57 -13.73 7.90 4.75
C ARG A 57 -14.31 6.73 5.53
N ALA A 58 -13.69 6.42 6.65
CA ALA A 58 -14.13 5.36 7.56
C ALA A 58 -13.85 5.73 9.01
N SER A 59 -14.68 5.23 9.90
CA SER A 59 -14.52 5.40 11.34
C SER A 59 -14.16 4.05 11.95
N VAL A 60 -13.00 3.96 12.62
CA VAL A 60 -12.45 2.71 13.16
C VAL A 60 -12.14 2.85 14.64
N THR A 61 -12.12 1.73 15.37
CA THR A 61 -11.75 1.72 16.80
C THR A 61 -10.46 0.96 16.98
N VAL A 62 -9.47 1.63 17.56
CA VAL A 62 -8.10 1.12 17.71
C VAL A 62 -7.62 1.28 19.14
N LYS A 63 -6.46 0.71 19.45
CA LYS A 63 -5.80 0.90 20.75
C LYS A 63 -5.43 2.37 20.94
N ARG A 64 -5.68 2.88 22.15
CA ARG A 64 -5.39 4.29 22.48
C ARG A 64 -3.89 4.60 22.56
N GLU A 65 -3.08 3.60 22.89
CA GLU A 65 -1.63 3.70 23.10
C GLU A 65 -0.87 2.97 22.00
N GLY A 66 0.34 3.47 21.70
CA GLY A 66 1.22 2.90 20.68
C GLY A 66 0.84 3.29 19.25
N LEU A 67 1.70 2.89 18.33
CA LEU A 67 1.49 3.04 16.88
C LEU A 67 0.38 2.09 16.42
N THR A 68 -0.61 2.62 15.71
CA THR A 68 -1.53 1.84 14.88
C THR A 68 -1.23 2.07 13.41
N VAL A 69 -1.08 0.98 12.67
CA VAL A 69 -0.87 1.00 11.22
C VAL A 69 -2.19 0.75 10.52
N LEU A 70 -2.48 1.53 9.48
CA LEU A 70 -3.69 1.40 8.67
C LEU A 70 -3.31 1.30 7.19
N CYS A 71 -3.89 0.33 6.49
CA CYS A 71 -3.79 0.22 5.03
C CYS A 71 -5.16 0.09 4.37
N ALA A 72 -5.42 0.85 3.32
CA ALA A 72 -6.55 0.64 2.42
C ALA A 72 -6.07 0.06 1.09
N TYR A 73 -6.52 -1.15 0.75
CA TYR A 73 -6.20 -1.82 -0.52
C TYR A 73 -7.33 -1.60 -1.53
N PRO A 74 -7.08 -0.89 -2.64
CA PRO A 74 -8.05 -0.79 -3.73
C PRO A 74 -8.24 -2.17 -4.37
N LEU A 75 -9.48 -2.54 -4.64
CA LEU A 75 -9.84 -3.87 -5.17
C LEU A 75 -9.19 -5.05 -4.40
N SER A 76 -8.96 -4.87 -3.09
CA SER A 76 -8.30 -5.80 -2.15
C SER A 76 -6.81 -6.11 -2.39
N ASN A 77 -6.23 -5.83 -3.55
CA ASN A 77 -4.87 -6.28 -3.86
C ASN A 77 -4.01 -5.32 -4.70
N LEU A 78 -4.54 -4.16 -5.10
CA LEU A 78 -3.76 -3.13 -5.76
C LEU A 78 -2.84 -2.43 -4.76
N HIS A 79 -1.93 -1.60 -5.28
CA HIS A 79 -0.99 -0.84 -4.45
C HIS A 79 -1.74 -0.08 -3.32
N PRO A 80 -1.38 -0.35 -2.06
CA PRO A 80 -2.15 0.15 -0.93
C PRO A 80 -1.97 1.66 -0.71
N TYR A 81 -2.94 2.24 -0.01
CA TYR A 81 -2.80 3.51 0.69
C TYR A 81 -2.49 3.21 2.15
N GLY A 82 -1.48 3.86 2.72
CA GLY A 82 -0.99 3.61 4.07
C GLY A 82 -1.06 4.86 4.93
N GLY A 83 -1.12 4.68 6.24
CA GLY A 83 -1.03 5.76 7.20
C GLY A 83 -0.90 5.25 8.62
N PHE A 84 -0.52 6.17 9.51
CA PHE A 84 -0.11 5.88 10.87
C PHE A 84 -0.92 6.70 11.87
N PHE A 85 -1.29 6.08 12.98
CA PHE A 85 -1.86 6.76 14.12
C PHE A 85 -0.95 6.55 15.33
N TYR A 86 -0.70 7.62 16.08
CA TYR A 86 -0.04 7.57 17.37
C TYR A 86 -0.71 8.55 18.34
N PRO A 87 -0.55 8.38 19.66
CA PRO A 87 -1.14 9.28 20.64
C PRO A 87 -0.65 10.72 20.44
N GLY A 88 -1.57 11.62 20.07
CA GLY A 88 -1.27 13.04 19.85
C GLY A 88 -1.17 13.46 18.39
N CYS A 89 -1.24 12.52 17.43
CA CYS A 89 -1.31 12.87 16.02
C CYS A 89 -2.59 13.65 15.67
N GLU A 90 -2.52 14.42 14.59
CA GLU A 90 -3.69 15.12 14.05
C GLU A 90 -4.70 14.11 13.47
N LEU A 91 -5.98 14.50 13.49
CA LEU A 91 -7.09 13.74 12.92
C LEU A 91 -7.79 14.57 11.84
N PRO A 92 -8.31 13.96 10.76
CA PRO A 92 -8.33 12.53 10.48
C PRO A 92 -6.96 11.97 10.08
N VAL A 93 -6.77 10.65 10.24
CA VAL A 93 -5.59 9.96 9.69
C VAL A 93 -5.74 9.88 8.19
N VAL A 94 -4.80 10.48 7.46
CA VAL A 94 -4.83 10.54 6.00
C VAL A 94 -3.97 9.42 5.41
N LEU A 95 -4.58 8.55 4.59
CA LEU A 95 -3.90 7.44 3.93
C LEU A 95 -3.41 7.85 2.53
N THR A 96 -2.13 7.57 2.24
CA THR A 96 -1.46 7.96 1.00
C THR A 96 -0.77 6.75 0.33
N GLN A 97 -0.60 6.75 -0.99
CA GLN A 97 0.08 5.63 -1.67
C GLN A 97 1.59 5.61 -1.38
N GLU A 98 2.15 6.79 -1.09
CA GLU A 98 3.52 7.02 -0.69
C GLU A 98 3.86 6.22 0.59
N GLN A 99 2.95 6.20 1.57
CA GLN A 99 3.10 5.42 2.81
C GLN A 99 2.59 3.96 2.69
N GLY A 100 1.92 3.63 1.58
CA GLY A 100 1.19 2.37 1.40
C GLY A 100 2.04 1.12 1.61
N ARG A 101 3.20 1.08 0.97
CA ARG A 101 4.04 -0.11 0.99
C ARG A 101 4.65 -0.36 2.36
N LEU A 102 5.15 0.70 3.01
CA LEU A 102 5.67 0.61 4.37
C LEU A 102 4.58 0.17 5.35
N ALA A 103 3.39 0.80 5.29
CA ALA A 103 2.28 0.43 6.15
C ALA A 103 1.85 -1.03 5.93
N GLY A 104 1.82 -1.51 4.68
CA GLY A 104 1.53 -2.91 4.36
C GLY A 104 2.55 -3.86 4.99
N LEU A 105 3.84 -3.56 4.85
CA LEU A 105 4.92 -4.32 5.47
C LEU A 105 4.76 -4.37 7.00
N LEU A 106 4.52 -3.23 7.65
CA LEU A 106 4.39 -3.16 9.10
C LEU A 106 3.14 -3.90 9.61
N LEU A 107 2.05 -3.95 8.84
CA LEU A 107 0.89 -4.80 9.15
C LEU A 107 1.22 -6.28 9.11
N ASP A 108 2.00 -6.72 8.11
CA ASP A 108 2.45 -8.11 8.02
C ASP A 108 3.36 -8.46 9.21
N VAL A 109 4.25 -7.55 9.62
CA VAL A 109 5.14 -7.73 10.79
C VAL A 109 4.36 -7.75 12.10
N TYR A 110 3.32 -6.93 12.26
CA TYR A 110 2.54 -6.83 13.50
C TYR A 110 1.98 -8.18 13.93
N ALA A 111 1.59 -9.05 12.98
CA ALA A 111 1.10 -10.39 13.27
C ALA A 111 2.15 -11.29 13.99
N TYR A 112 3.43 -10.99 13.84
CA TYR A 112 4.54 -11.74 14.43
C TYR A 112 5.13 -11.05 15.66
N ASN A 113 5.18 -9.72 15.68
CA ASN A 113 5.71 -8.94 16.80
C ASN A 113 5.01 -7.57 16.94
N ALA A 114 3.80 -7.58 17.51
CA ALA A 114 3.03 -6.37 17.77
C ALA A 114 3.79 -5.35 18.63
N GLN A 115 4.52 -5.80 19.67
CA GLN A 115 5.22 -4.90 20.59
C GLN A 115 6.34 -4.11 19.89
N ALA A 116 7.07 -4.72 18.95
CA ALA A 116 8.07 -4.00 18.17
C ALA A 116 7.40 -2.86 17.39
N ILE A 117 6.30 -3.15 16.68
CA ILE A 117 5.60 -2.18 15.84
C ILE A 117 4.96 -1.05 16.66
N GLU A 118 4.29 -1.37 17.77
CA GLU A 118 3.61 -0.38 18.61
C GLU A 118 4.55 0.70 19.18
N ASN A 119 5.86 0.42 19.27
CA ASN A 119 6.87 1.34 19.77
C ASN A 119 7.65 2.08 18.67
N LEU A 120 7.33 1.84 17.39
CA LEU A 120 7.99 2.52 16.28
C LEU A 120 7.48 3.95 16.10
N ASN A 121 8.37 4.80 15.59
CA ASN A 121 7.98 6.08 15.01
C ASN A 121 7.75 5.89 13.50
N GLY A 122 6.49 5.70 13.11
CA GLY A 122 6.10 5.47 11.72
C GLY A 122 6.39 6.65 10.79
N GLU A 123 6.30 7.89 11.29
CA GLU A 123 6.64 9.09 10.51
C GLU A 123 8.13 9.15 10.22
N LEU A 124 8.97 8.97 11.24
CA LEU A 124 10.43 8.93 11.05
C LEU A 124 10.83 7.80 10.09
N LEU A 125 10.23 6.62 10.19
CA LEU A 125 10.49 5.54 9.24
C LEU A 125 10.09 5.91 7.81
N THR A 126 8.99 6.64 7.62
CA THR A 126 8.58 7.13 6.30
C THR A 126 9.61 8.13 5.75
N GLU A 127 10.14 9.01 6.59
CA GLU A 127 11.17 9.98 6.19
C GLU A 127 12.50 9.30 5.84
N LEU A 128 12.87 8.26 6.58
CA LEU A 128 14.12 7.51 6.35
C LEU A 128 14.00 6.50 5.19
N ALA A 129 12.79 6.03 4.88
CA ALA A 129 12.50 5.06 3.82
C ALA A 129 11.44 5.56 2.82
N PRO A 130 11.67 6.71 2.16
CA PRO A 130 10.68 7.32 1.28
C PRO A 130 10.30 6.39 0.11
N ASP A 131 11.28 5.64 -0.40
CA ASP A 131 11.10 4.68 -1.49
C ASP A 131 11.18 3.25 -0.97
N THR A 132 10.22 2.87 -0.11
CA THR A 132 10.16 1.50 0.44
C THR A 132 10.13 0.43 -0.68
N GLY A 133 9.74 0.80 -1.90
CA GLY A 133 9.79 -0.08 -3.05
C GLY A 133 11.16 -0.45 -3.59
N LEU A 134 12.17 0.34 -3.24
CA LEU A 134 13.56 0.11 -3.57
C LEU A 134 14.34 -0.60 -2.46
N LEU A 135 13.73 -0.82 -1.30
CA LEU A 135 14.41 -1.49 -0.19
C LEU A 135 14.40 -3.01 -0.35
N ASP A 136 15.38 -3.67 0.26
CA ASP A 136 15.28 -5.09 0.54
C ASP A 136 14.26 -5.30 1.67
N THR A 137 12.99 -5.44 1.29
CA THR A 137 11.89 -5.59 2.26
C THR A 137 12.03 -6.83 3.13
N SER A 138 12.72 -7.87 2.64
CA SER A 138 12.95 -9.09 3.42
C SER A 138 13.95 -8.84 4.53
N ASN A 139 15.07 -8.18 4.20
CA ASN A 139 16.07 -7.80 5.20
C ASN A 139 15.50 -6.79 6.20
N LEU A 140 14.80 -5.76 5.70
CA LEU A 140 14.13 -4.77 6.55
C LEU A 140 13.15 -5.42 7.53
N LEU A 141 12.37 -6.41 7.09
CA LEU A 141 11.44 -7.14 7.95
C LEU A 141 12.19 -7.88 9.08
N VAL A 142 13.28 -8.56 8.75
CA VAL A 142 14.11 -9.27 9.73
C VAL A 142 14.71 -8.29 10.74
N ASP A 143 15.22 -7.16 10.26
CA ASP A 143 15.82 -6.14 11.11
C ASP A 143 14.78 -5.45 12.01
N LEU A 144 13.56 -5.22 11.51
CA LEU A 144 12.43 -4.72 12.30
C LEU A 144 12.05 -5.69 13.41
N LEU A 145 11.99 -7.00 13.11
CA LEU A 145 11.68 -8.03 14.11
C LEU A 145 12.75 -8.16 15.19
N ASN A 146 14.01 -7.97 14.82
CA ASN A 146 15.16 -8.06 15.73
C ASN A 146 15.46 -6.75 16.47
N GLY A 147 14.83 -5.63 16.07
CA GLY A 147 15.14 -4.31 16.61
C GLY A 147 16.52 -3.80 16.22
N THR A 148 17.04 -4.24 15.06
CA THR A 148 18.39 -3.96 14.56
C THR A 148 18.39 -3.08 13.31
N VAL A 149 17.26 -2.43 12.98
CA VAL A 149 17.16 -1.54 11.81
C VAL A 149 18.24 -0.46 11.87
N ASP A 150 19.09 -0.45 10.86
CA ASP A 150 20.17 0.51 10.69
C ASP A 150 20.13 1.17 9.30
N GLN A 151 21.19 1.89 8.94
CA GLN A 151 21.26 2.56 7.64
C GLN A 151 21.35 1.57 6.47
N GLU A 152 21.92 0.38 6.66
CA GLU A 152 22.02 -0.62 5.60
C GLU A 152 20.65 -1.21 5.29
N SER A 153 19.82 -1.46 6.32
CA SER A 153 18.42 -1.90 6.16
C SER A 153 17.56 -0.92 5.35
N LEU A 154 17.90 0.36 5.41
CA LEU A 154 17.18 1.47 4.78
C LEU A 154 17.85 1.97 3.49
N THR A 155 18.91 1.30 3.02
CA THR A 155 19.62 1.69 1.81
C THR A 155 18.82 1.29 0.55
N PRO A 156 18.41 2.25 -0.30
CA PRO A 156 17.73 1.94 -1.55
C PRO A 156 18.60 1.14 -2.51
N LYS A 157 18.00 0.14 -3.14
CA LYS A 157 18.56 -0.56 -4.31
C LYS A 157 18.28 0.27 -5.57
N PRO A 158 19.14 0.15 -6.61
CA PRO A 158 18.87 0.78 -7.89
C PRO A 158 17.60 0.19 -8.52
N THR A 159 16.91 1.01 -9.33
CA THR A 159 15.82 0.54 -10.18
C THR A 159 16.32 -0.46 -11.22
N LEU A 160 15.41 -1.29 -11.73
CA LEU A 160 15.69 -2.18 -12.85
C LEU A 160 15.15 -1.57 -14.14
N SER A 161 16.04 -1.30 -15.09
CA SER A 161 15.65 -0.81 -16.42
C SER A 161 15.09 -1.95 -17.26
N ILE A 162 13.87 -1.79 -17.75
CA ILE A 162 13.11 -2.84 -18.43
C ILE A 162 12.57 -2.29 -19.74
N THR A 163 12.74 -3.05 -20.82
CA THR A 163 12.12 -2.75 -22.10
C THR A 163 10.95 -3.69 -22.32
N LEU A 164 9.74 -3.12 -22.41
CA LEU A 164 8.53 -3.81 -22.79
C LEU A 164 8.33 -3.74 -24.30
N ALA A 165 7.94 -4.86 -24.88
CA ALA A 165 7.58 -5.00 -26.30
C ALA A 165 6.33 -5.87 -26.42
N ASP A 166 5.75 -5.94 -27.63
CA ASP A 166 4.65 -6.84 -27.99
C ASP A 166 3.38 -6.69 -27.12
N LEU A 167 3.10 -5.49 -26.62
CA LEU A 167 1.85 -5.19 -25.92
C LEU A 167 0.73 -4.81 -26.90
N PRO A 168 -0.54 -5.09 -26.56
CA PRO A 168 -1.67 -4.49 -27.25
C PRO A 168 -1.59 -2.97 -27.23
N ALA A 169 -1.94 -2.36 -28.37
CA ALA A 169 -1.95 -0.92 -28.50
C ALA A 169 -2.98 -0.30 -27.54
N GLY A 170 -2.77 0.97 -27.18
CA GLY A 170 -3.69 1.72 -26.32
C GLY A 170 -3.01 2.34 -25.11
N ASN A 171 -3.83 2.90 -24.23
CA ASN A 171 -3.35 3.64 -23.06
C ASN A 171 -3.21 2.71 -21.84
N TRP A 172 -1.99 2.63 -21.30
CA TRP A 172 -1.65 1.83 -20.12
C TRP A 172 -1.48 2.74 -18.91
N VAL A 173 -2.48 2.72 -18.03
CA VAL A 173 -2.54 3.57 -16.83
C VAL A 173 -1.99 2.83 -15.63
N SER A 174 -0.96 3.38 -14.98
CA SER A 174 -0.36 2.82 -13.75
C SER A 174 -1.36 2.77 -12.59
N GLU A 175 -1.31 1.75 -11.74
CA GLU A 175 -2.06 1.73 -10.46
C GLU A 175 -1.49 2.72 -9.43
N ARG A 176 -0.22 3.08 -9.56
CA ARG A 176 0.50 3.94 -8.62
C ARG A 176 0.51 5.39 -9.10
N THR A 177 0.23 6.30 -8.18
CA THR A 177 0.33 7.75 -8.35
C THR A 177 1.80 8.13 -8.49
N GLY A 178 2.13 9.00 -9.45
CA GLY A 178 3.51 9.42 -9.72
C GLY A 178 4.33 8.45 -10.57
N ARG A 179 3.82 7.25 -10.87
CA ARG A 179 4.44 6.34 -11.84
C ARG A 179 3.98 6.61 -13.27
N GLN A 180 4.87 6.35 -14.21
CA GLN A 180 4.64 6.63 -15.62
C GLN A 180 3.53 5.74 -16.17
N SER A 181 2.45 6.38 -16.61
CA SER A 181 1.50 5.80 -17.56
C SER A 181 2.00 6.05 -18.97
N PHE A 182 1.68 5.17 -19.91
CA PHE A 182 2.21 5.25 -21.27
C PHE A 182 1.19 4.82 -22.30
N TYR A 183 1.32 5.36 -23.51
CA TYR A 183 0.60 4.88 -24.67
C TYR A 183 1.51 3.93 -25.45
N PHE A 184 0.97 2.79 -25.88
CA PHE A 184 1.71 1.81 -26.68
C PHE A 184 1.16 1.78 -28.10
N HIS A 185 2.01 1.97 -29.12
CA HIS A 185 1.65 1.72 -30.51
C HIS A 185 2.19 0.37 -30.99
N TYR A 186 1.61 -0.17 -32.06
CA TYR A 186 2.00 -1.47 -32.58
C TYR A 186 3.45 -1.46 -33.09
N GLY A 187 4.30 -2.34 -32.55
CA GLY A 187 5.72 -2.42 -32.89
C GLY A 187 6.62 -1.46 -32.11
N ASP A 188 6.06 -0.69 -31.17
CA ASP A 188 6.85 0.15 -30.26
C ASP A 188 7.56 -0.69 -29.18
N THR A 189 8.54 -0.06 -28.57
CA THR A 189 9.15 -0.52 -27.31
C THR A 189 9.06 0.59 -26.28
N ILE A 190 8.68 0.25 -25.05
CA ILE A 190 8.63 1.21 -23.94
C ILE A 190 9.69 0.81 -22.92
N SER A 191 10.56 1.76 -22.57
CA SER A 191 11.49 1.60 -21.45
C SER A 191 10.86 2.10 -20.16
N LEU A 192 10.92 1.29 -19.11
CA LEU A 192 10.43 1.59 -17.77
C LEU A 192 11.52 1.34 -16.73
N GLU A 193 11.49 2.11 -15.65
CA GLU A 193 12.32 1.88 -14.47
C GLU A 193 11.48 1.25 -13.38
N ALA A 194 11.67 -0.05 -13.18
CA ALA A 194 10.92 -0.82 -12.21
C ALA A 194 11.50 -0.69 -10.80
N GLU A 195 10.60 -0.51 -9.84
CA GLU A 195 10.87 -0.74 -8.42
C GLU A 195 10.69 -2.22 -8.10
N GLY A 196 11.21 -2.68 -6.96
CA GLY A 196 11.06 -4.06 -6.56
C GLY A 196 9.61 -4.43 -6.30
N GLY A 197 9.26 -5.70 -6.47
CA GLY A 197 7.91 -6.21 -6.23
C GLY A 197 6.98 -6.02 -7.43
N VAL A 198 5.68 -5.86 -7.15
CA VAL A 198 4.63 -5.89 -8.18
C VAL A 198 4.20 -4.48 -8.58
N GLU A 199 4.18 -4.22 -9.88
CA GLU A 199 3.64 -3.01 -10.51
C GLU A 199 2.60 -3.39 -11.56
N ARG A 200 1.52 -2.60 -11.65
CA ARG A 200 0.42 -2.90 -12.58
C ARG A 200 0.02 -1.71 -13.41
N TRP A 201 -0.35 -2.00 -14.65
CA TRP A 201 -0.96 -1.06 -15.57
C TRP A 201 -2.26 -1.64 -16.12
N TRP A 202 -3.23 -0.76 -16.31
CA TRP A 202 -4.54 -1.10 -16.86
C TRP A 202 -4.72 -0.46 -18.24
N ASN A 203 -5.15 -1.27 -19.19
CA ASN A 203 -5.59 -0.83 -20.51
C ASN A 203 -7.11 -0.98 -20.59
N GLN A 204 -7.79 0.16 -20.64
CA GLN A 204 -9.25 0.21 -20.64
C GLN A 204 -9.84 -0.25 -21.98
N GLU A 205 -9.21 0.09 -23.11
CA GLU A 205 -9.74 -0.22 -24.43
C GLU A 205 -9.85 -1.73 -24.66
N HIS A 206 -8.88 -2.48 -24.14
CA HIS A 206 -8.81 -3.93 -24.28
C HIS A 206 -9.25 -4.70 -23.03
N GLN A 207 -9.57 -4.00 -21.93
CA GLN A 207 -9.89 -4.60 -20.62
C GLN A 207 -8.78 -5.55 -20.14
N LEU A 208 -7.54 -5.10 -20.22
CA LEU A 208 -6.35 -5.86 -19.87
C LEU A 208 -5.60 -5.24 -18.69
N CYS A 209 -4.95 -6.10 -17.91
CA CYS A 209 -4.03 -5.70 -16.85
C CYS A 209 -2.66 -6.32 -17.12
N LEU A 210 -1.67 -5.45 -17.31
CA LEU A 210 -0.26 -5.81 -17.32
C LEU A 210 0.23 -5.82 -15.89
N THR A 211 0.79 -6.95 -15.46
CA THR A 211 1.48 -7.09 -14.17
C THR A 211 2.96 -7.32 -14.42
N LEU A 212 3.79 -6.46 -13.87
CA LEU A 212 5.23 -6.59 -13.82
C LEU A 212 5.64 -7.00 -12.40
N PHE A 213 6.48 -8.01 -12.29
CA PHE A 213 7.20 -8.30 -11.06
C PHE A 213 8.69 -8.10 -11.31
N ALA A 214 9.35 -7.28 -10.50
CA ALA A 214 10.79 -7.07 -10.53
C ALA A 214 11.45 -7.52 -9.22
N ASP A 215 12.50 -8.32 -9.35
CA ASP A 215 13.39 -8.70 -8.26
C ASP A 215 14.68 -7.89 -8.39
N LEU A 216 14.82 -6.86 -7.54
CA LEU A 216 16.00 -5.98 -7.55
C LEU A 216 17.27 -6.67 -7.01
N ILE A 217 17.13 -7.76 -6.25
CA ILE A 217 18.27 -8.52 -5.71
C ILE A 217 18.87 -9.38 -6.82
N GLN A 218 18.02 -10.07 -7.57
CA GLN A 218 18.45 -10.92 -8.69
C GLN A 218 18.65 -10.12 -9.98
N GLY A 219 18.14 -8.90 -10.07
CA GLY A 219 18.14 -8.10 -11.29
C GLY A 219 17.29 -8.71 -12.40
N THR A 220 16.22 -9.43 -12.02
CA THR A 220 15.34 -10.11 -12.97
C THR A 220 13.93 -9.55 -12.91
N PHE A 221 13.16 -9.76 -13.97
CA PHE A 221 11.76 -9.39 -14.00
C PHE A 221 10.93 -10.43 -14.75
N SER A 222 9.63 -10.40 -14.51
CA SER A 222 8.64 -11.14 -15.28
C SER A 222 7.43 -10.26 -15.54
N THR A 223 6.80 -10.46 -16.69
CA THR A 223 5.55 -9.80 -17.04
C THR A 223 4.46 -10.83 -17.26
N SER A 224 3.22 -10.44 -16.97
CA SER A 224 2.05 -11.21 -17.32
C SER A 224 0.93 -10.29 -17.76
N LEU A 225 0.12 -10.79 -18.69
CA LEU A 225 -1.04 -10.10 -19.22
C LEU A 225 -2.29 -10.89 -18.84
N SER A 226 -3.25 -10.21 -18.22
CA SER A 226 -4.48 -10.82 -17.75
C SER A 226 -5.69 -9.94 -18.06
N LYS A 227 -6.89 -10.46 -17.87
CA LYS A 227 -8.10 -9.63 -17.89
C LYS A 227 -8.04 -8.63 -16.74
N ALA A 228 -8.44 -7.40 -17.01
CA ALA A 228 -8.59 -6.40 -15.97
C ALA A 228 -9.57 -6.88 -14.88
N PRO A 229 -9.34 -6.52 -13.61
CA PRO A 229 -10.30 -6.84 -12.54
C PRO A 229 -11.67 -6.24 -12.87
N LEU A 230 -12.73 -6.85 -12.34
CA LEU A 230 -14.09 -6.36 -12.54
C LEU A 230 -14.49 -5.48 -11.36
N TRP A 231 -14.95 -4.25 -11.63
CA TRP A 231 -15.55 -3.33 -10.65
C TRP A 231 -16.55 -2.36 -11.29
#